data_AF-A0A0F9HEI3-F1
#
_entry.id   AF-A0A0F9HEI3-F1
#
_cell.length_a   1.000
_cell.length_b   1.000
_cell.length_c   1.000
_cell.angle_alpha   90.00
_cell.angle_beta   90.00
_cell.angle_gamma   90.00
#
_symmetry.space_group_name_H-M   'P 1'
#
loop_
_entity.id
_entity.type
_entity.pdbx_description
1 polymer ?
#
loop_
_entity_poly.entity_id
_entity_poly.type
_entity_poly.pdbx_seq_one_letter_code
_entity_poly.pdbx_strand_id
1 'polypeptide(L)'
;MPDKGNPAKHHAEMAVISSIGLITCTVIAGELLSDVLLDTSHFPQVPAALKPLAIVVFLGFAGLEASKVRSQMAHIQGRRVLTNQY
;
A
#
# COMPACT_ATOMS: atom_id res chain seq x y z
N MET A 1 4.70 -32.07 -10.17
CA MET A 1 4.17 -31.66 -8.85
C MET A 1 4.68 -30.25 -8.58
N PRO A 2 3.84 -29.21 -8.55
CA PRO A 2 4.31 -27.87 -8.26
C PRO A 2 4.80 -27.81 -6.81
N ASP A 3 6.02 -27.34 -6.66
CA ASP A 3 6.70 -27.11 -5.39
C ASP A 3 5.82 -26.21 -4.54
N LYS A 4 5.20 -26.76 -3.48
CA LYS A 4 4.40 -26.00 -2.52
C LYS A 4 5.38 -25.25 -1.62
N GLY A 5 6.00 -24.21 -2.17
CA GLY A 5 6.83 -23.27 -1.45
C GLY A 5 6.11 -22.83 -0.17
N ASN A 6 6.84 -22.81 0.94
CA ASN A 6 6.31 -22.56 2.27
C ASN A 6 5.34 -21.35 2.26
N PRO A 7 4.03 -21.54 2.51
CA PRO A 7 3.02 -20.49 2.33
C PRO A 7 3.31 -19.26 3.18
N ALA A 8 4.02 -19.42 4.32
CA ALA A 8 4.44 -18.31 5.16
C ALA A 8 5.40 -17.32 4.45
N LYS A 9 6.28 -17.82 3.57
CA LYS A 9 7.21 -16.97 2.79
C LYS A 9 6.45 -16.17 1.73
N HIS A 10 5.51 -16.83 1.05
CA HIS A 10 4.68 -16.18 0.04
C HIS A 10 3.80 -15.07 0.63
N HIS A 11 3.23 -15.28 1.84
CA HIS A 11 2.47 -14.22 2.52
C HIS A 11 3.36 -13.05 2.98
N ALA A 12 4.60 -13.29 3.38
CA ALA A 12 5.53 -12.24 3.78
C ALA A 12 6.00 -11.40 2.58
N GLU A 13 6.30 -12.04 1.45
CA GLU A 13 6.67 -11.34 0.20
C GLU A 13 5.54 -10.43 -0.29
N MET A 14 4.30 -10.93 -0.30
CA MET A 14 3.14 -10.14 -0.70
C MET A 14 2.88 -8.96 0.27
N ALA A 15 3.24 -9.08 1.55
CA ALA A 15 3.13 -8.00 2.53
C ALA A 15 4.11 -6.88 2.25
N VAL A 16 5.35 -7.24 1.88
CA VAL A 16 6.39 -6.28 1.53
C VAL A 16 5.99 -5.52 0.26
N ILE A 17 5.56 -6.23 -0.78
CA ILE A 17 5.11 -5.61 -2.04
C ILE A 17 3.95 -4.65 -1.79
N SER A 18 2.97 -5.08 -1.00
CA SER A 18 1.81 -4.25 -0.67
C SER A 18 2.19 -3.02 0.17
N SER A 19 3.16 -3.17 1.09
CA SER A 19 3.68 -2.05 1.88
C SER A 19 4.40 -1.02 1.01
N ILE A 20 5.18 -1.46 0.03
CA ILE A 20 5.84 -0.57 -0.94
C ILE A 20 4.79 0.18 -1.76
N GLY A 21 3.75 -0.51 -2.23
CA GLY A 21 2.62 0.09 -2.94
C GLY A 21 1.90 1.16 -2.11
N LEU A 22 1.60 0.86 -0.85
CA LEU A 22 1.00 1.79 0.11
C LEU A 22 1.84 3.07 0.27
N ILE A 23 3.13 2.92 0.55
CA ILE A 23 4.04 4.06 0.77
C ILE A 23 4.11 4.91 -0.50
N THR A 24 4.30 4.27 -1.65
CA THR A 24 4.41 4.96 -2.94
C THR A 24 3.15 5.77 -3.25
N CYS A 25 1.97 5.16 -3.10
CA CYS A 25 0.70 5.85 -3.34
C CYS A 25 0.49 7.03 -2.39
N THR A 26 0.91 6.88 -1.13
CA THR A 26 0.77 7.94 -0.12
C THR A 26 1.69 9.11 -0.41
N VAL A 27 2.94 8.86 -0.82
CA VAL A 27 3.89 9.90 -1.21
C VAL A 27 3.38 10.68 -2.42
N ILE A 28 2.94 9.99 -3.48
CA ILE A 28 2.39 10.63 -4.68
C ILE A 28 1.15 11.47 -4.34
N ALA A 29 0.24 10.94 -3.52
CA ALA A 29 -0.94 11.69 -3.08
C ALA A 29 -0.56 12.94 -2.27
N GLY A 30 0.45 12.84 -1.40
CA GLY A 30 0.96 13.96 -0.62
C GLY A 30 1.61 15.05 -1.47
N GLU A 31 2.42 14.67 -2.44
CA GLU A 31 3.04 15.60 -3.40
C GLU A 31 1.99 16.26 -4.30
N LEU A 32 1.00 15.51 -4.81
CA LEU A 32 -0.12 16.08 -5.57
C LEU A 32 -0.96 17.04 -4.71
N LEU A 33 -1.14 16.74 -3.42
CA LEU A 33 -1.83 17.63 -2.49
C LEU A 33 -1.01 18.91 -2.23
N SER A 34 0.32 18.79 -2.12
CA SER A 34 1.23 19.92 -2.02
C SER A 34 1.17 20.82 -3.26
N ASP A 35 1.10 20.23 -4.44
CA ASP A 35 0.91 20.96 -5.71
C ASP A 35 -0.39 21.76 -5.72
N VAL A 36 -1.46 21.26 -5.10
CA VAL A 36 -2.76 21.95 -5.04
C VAL A 36 -2.81 23.01 -3.94
N LEU A 37 -2.21 22.76 -2.78
CA LEU A 37 -2.33 23.62 -1.60
C LEU A 37 -1.24 24.70 -1.52
N LEU A 38 -0.03 24.39 -1.97
CA LEU A 38 1.15 25.23 -1.82
C LEU A 38 1.68 25.77 -3.15
N ASP A 39 0.92 25.56 -4.24
CA ASP A 39 1.26 25.97 -5.61
C ASP A 39 2.67 25.51 -6.04
N THR A 40 3.02 24.30 -5.59
CA THR A 40 4.28 23.63 -5.96
C THR A 40 4.13 22.89 -7.30
N SER A 41 5.26 22.53 -7.91
CA SER A 41 5.31 21.97 -9.26
C SER A 41 5.99 20.60 -9.31
N HIS A 42 5.65 19.70 -8.38
CA HIS A 42 6.16 18.33 -8.36
C HIS A 42 5.63 17.52 -9.56
N PHE A 43 4.36 17.74 -9.95
CA PHE A 43 3.73 17.08 -11.10
C PHE A 43 3.25 18.11 -12.14
N PRO A 44 4.17 18.71 -12.93
CA PRO A 44 3.81 19.69 -13.96
C PRO A 44 3.08 19.04 -15.15
N GLN A 45 3.30 17.74 -15.38
CA GLN A 45 2.62 16.98 -16.44
C GLN A 45 1.14 16.72 -16.17
N VAL A 46 0.66 16.86 -14.92
CA VAL A 46 -0.74 16.63 -14.57
C VAL A 46 -1.49 17.96 -14.58
N PRO A 47 -2.51 18.13 -15.44
CA PRO A 47 -3.32 19.34 -15.45
C PRO A 47 -3.92 19.64 -14.07
N ALA A 48 -3.89 20.90 -13.64
CA ALA A 48 -4.35 21.31 -12.30
C ALA A 48 -5.78 20.84 -11.99
N ALA A 49 -6.68 20.88 -12.97
CA ALA A 49 -8.06 20.41 -12.84
C ALA A 49 -8.18 18.90 -12.56
N LEU A 50 -7.19 18.10 -12.94
CA LEU A 50 -7.17 16.64 -12.74
C LEU A 50 -6.40 16.21 -11.48
N LYS A 51 -5.59 17.09 -10.87
CA LYS A 51 -4.84 16.78 -9.64
C LYS A 51 -5.74 16.30 -8.49
N PRO A 52 -6.90 16.92 -8.20
CA PRO A 52 -7.81 16.43 -7.16
C PRO A 52 -8.31 15.00 -7.41
N LEU A 53 -8.61 14.66 -8.67
CA LEU A 53 -9.02 13.31 -9.04
C LEU A 53 -7.88 12.31 -8.84
N ALA A 54 -6.67 12.67 -9.27
CA ALA A 54 -5.49 11.84 -9.07
C ALA A 54 -5.21 11.57 -7.58
N ILE A 55 -5.34 12.58 -6.71
CA ILE A 55 -5.22 12.43 -5.25
C ILE A 55 -6.19 11.37 -4.74
N VAL A 56 -7.48 11.46 -5.11
CA VAL A 56 -8.51 10.49 -4.68
C VAL A 56 -8.18 9.08 -5.15
N VAL A 57 -7.71 8.93 -6.39
CA VAL A 57 -7.31 7.62 -6.94
C VAL A 57 -6.15 7.02 -6.16
N PHE A 58 -5.07 7.78 -5.95
CA PHE A 58 -3.91 7.29 -5.20
C PHE A 58 -4.22 7.00 -3.73
N LEU A 59 -5.07 7.81 -3.08
CA LEU A 59 -5.57 7.51 -1.74
C LEU A 59 -6.43 6.24 -1.72
N GLY A 60 -7.26 6.01 -2.73
CA GLY A 60 -8.02 4.78 -2.89
C GLY A 60 -7.11 3.55 -2.98
N PHE A 61 -6.08 3.60 -3.82
CA PHE A 61 -5.08 2.53 -3.92
C PHE A 61 -4.30 2.34 -2.61
N ALA A 62 -3.89 3.42 -1.95
CA ALA A 62 -3.28 3.35 -0.63
C ALA A 62 -4.19 2.60 0.36
N GLY A 63 -5.48 2.92 0.40
CA GLY A 63 -6.46 2.21 1.25
C GLY A 63 -6.56 0.71 0.95
N LEU A 64 -6.53 0.31 -0.34
CA LEU A 64 -6.55 -1.08 -0.75
C LEU A 64 -5.27 -1.83 -0.35
N GLU A 65 -4.10 -1.23 -0.54
CA GLU A 65 -2.83 -1.81 -0.12
C GLU A 65 -2.73 -1.90 1.42
N ALA A 66 -3.15 -0.86 2.16
CA ALA A 66 -3.23 -0.92 3.62
C ALA A 66 -4.13 -2.07 4.11
N SER A 67 -5.24 -2.33 3.43
CA SER A 67 -6.14 -3.43 3.76
C SER A 67 -5.48 -4.80 3.56
N LYS A 68 -4.69 -4.97 2.50
CA LYS A 68 -3.92 -6.21 2.27
C LYS A 68 -2.84 -6.41 3.32
N VAL A 69 -2.06 -5.38 3.63
CA VAL A 69 -1.04 -5.42 4.70
C VAL A 69 -1.68 -5.81 6.04
N ARG A 70 -2.82 -5.19 6.39
CA ARG A 70 -3.54 -5.47 7.62
C ARG A 70 -4.05 -6.91 7.69
N SER A 71 -4.63 -7.41 6.59
CA SER A 71 -5.10 -8.80 6.49
C SER A 71 -3.97 -9.80 6.71
N GLN A 72 -2.80 -9.55 6.11
CA GLN A 72 -1.64 -10.42 6.25
C GLN A 72 -0.99 -10.33 7.63
N MET A 73 -0.91 -9.14 8.23
CA MET A 73 -0.46 -8.97 9.61
C MET A 73 -1.37 -9.69 10.60
N ALA A 74 -2.68 -9.59 10.45
CA ALA A 74 -3.66 -10.31 11.28
C ALA A 74 -3.48 -11.83 11.15
N HIS A 75 -3.21 -12.34 9.95
CA HIS A 75 -2.94 -13.75 9.73
C HIS A 75 -1.62 -14.20 10.39
N ILE A 76 -0.57 -13.38 10.36
CA ILE A 76 0.72 -13.67 11.03
C ILE A 76 0.57 -13.64 12.55
N GLN A 77 -0.14 -12.66 13.11
CA GLN A 77 -0.41 -12.57 14.55
C GLN A 77 -1.28 -13.73 15.04
N GLY A 78 -2.38 -14.05 14.35
CA GLY A 78 -3.22 -15.21 14.68
C GLY A 78 -2.45 -16.52 14.63
N ARG A 79 -1.54 -16.69 13.66
CA ARG A 79 -0.68 -17.88 13.58
C ARG A 79 0.35 -17.96 14.69
N ARG A 80 0.93 -16.83 15.14
CA ARG A 80 1.83 -16.78 16.30
C ARG A 80 1.13 -17.17 17.60
N VAL A 81 -0.12 -16.74 17.81
CA VAL A 81 -0.89 -17.13 19.01
C VAL A 81 -1.11 -18.64 19.04
N LEU A 82 -1.42 -19.27 17.91
CA LEU A 82 -1.62 -20.72 17.83
C LEU A 82 -0.33 -21.55 17.98
N THR A 83 0.83 -21.01 17.57
CA THR A 83 2.12 -21.69 17.70
C THR A 83 2.76 -21.54 19.09
N ASN A 84 2.38 -20.53 19.87
CA ASN A 84 2.83 -20.36 21.27
C ASN A 84 1.99 -21.14 22.29
N GLN A 85 1.00 -21.90 21.83
CA GLN A 85 0.14 -22.76 22.68
C GLN A 85 0.54 -24.25 22.64
N TYR A 86 1.63 -24.59 21.95
CA TYR A 86 2.23 -25.94 21.91
C TYR A 86 3.70 -25.89 22.27
#